data_AF-A0A3D4AZB1-F1
#
_entry.id   AF-A0A3D4AZB1-F1
#
_cell.length_a   1.000
_cell.length_b   1.000
_cell.length_c   1.000
_cell.angle_alpha   90.00
_cell.angle_beta   90.00
_cell.angle_gamma   90.00
#
_symmetry.space_group_name_H-M   'P 1'
#
loop_
_entity.id
_entity.type
_entity.pdbx_description
1 polymer ?
#
loop_
_entity_poly.entity_id
_entity_poly.type
_entity_poly.pdbx_seq_one_letter_code
_entity_poly.pdbx_strand_id
1 'polypeptide(L)'
;HDDSVGSWRAERLVPSAVLAPAPVDLSGIWSRISAGMEKVQLDYTGPAQAVVDDYTYLDDPALRCISPGLVRISGWPYPLEILQDEGQVTILYESFREVRRI
;
A
#
# COMPACT_ATOMS: atom_id res chain seq x y z
N HIS A 1 -17.71 -9.88 -30.17
CA HIS A 1 -17.60 -10.99 -29.21
C HIS A 1 -17.79 -12.28 -30.00
N ASP A 2 -16.84 -13.21 -29.92
CA ASP A 2 -16.78 -14.39 -30.82
C ASP A 2 -17.30 -15.69 -30.18
N ASP A 3 -18.06 -15.59 -29.08
CA ASP A 3 -18.72 -16.71 -28.38
C ASP A 3 -17.81 -17.92 -28.10
N SER A 4 -16.49 -17.69 -28.02
CA SER A 4 -15.51 -18.74 -27.81
C SER A 4 -15.55 -19.24 -26.36
N VAL A 5 -16.08 -20.45 -26.17
CA VAL A 5 -16.11 -21.15 -24.87
C VAL A 5 -14.91 -22.11 -24.77
N GLY A 6 -13.76 -21.56 -24.38
CA GLY A 6 -12.58 -22.36 -24.05
C GLY A 6 -12.68 -22.99 -22.66
N SER A 7 -12.14 -24.21 -22.49
CA SER A 7 -11.97 -24.81 -21.16
C SER A 7 -10.77 -24.19 -20.45
N TRP A 8 -11.01 -23.43 -19.38
CA TRP A 8 -9.95 -22.89 -18.52
C TRP A 8 -9.60 -23.89 -17.42
N ARG A 9 -8.31 -24.11 -17.21
CA ARG A 9 -7.79 -24.87 -16.06
C ARG A 9 -6.73 -24.06 -15.36
N ALA A 10 -6.83 -23.94 -14.04
CA ALA A 10 -5.75 -23.44 -13.20
C ALA A 10 -4.94 -24.63 -12.69
N GLU A 11 -3.64 -24.63 -12.97
CA GLU A 11 -2.69 -25.58 -12.40
C GLU A 11 -1.81 -24.84 -11.38
N ARG A 12 -1.55 -25.49 -10.24
CA ARG A 12 -0.62 -24.94 -9.25
C ARG A 12 0.76 -24.85 -9.90
N LEU A 13 1.29 -23.64 -10.05
CA LEU A 13 2.70 -23.44 -10.34
C LEU A 13 3.50 -24.02 -9.17
N VAL A 14 4.20 -25.13 -9.40
CA VAL A 14 5.22 -25.63 -8.48
C VAL A 14 6.54 -25.04 -8.98
N PRO A 15 7.15 -24.07 -8.26
CA PRO A 15 8.42 -23.50 -8.69
C PRO A 15 9.47 -24.60 -8.82
N SER A 16 10.11 -24.69 -9.99
CA SER A 16 11.14 -25.70 -10.28
C SER A 16 12.45 -25.47 -9.52
N ALA A 17 12.61 -24.30 -8.90
CA ALA A 17 13.76 -23.95 -8.10
C ALA A 17 13.33 -23.04 -6.94
N VAL A 18 13.77 -23.38 -5.73
CA VAL A 18 13.80 -22.44 -4.61
C VAL A 18 15.11 -21.68 -4.74
N LEU A 19 15.02 -20.40 -5.13
CA LEU A 19 16.21 -19.54 -5.14
C LEU A 19 16.67 -19.30 -3.70
N ALA A 20 17.98 -19.32 -3.49
CA ALA A 20 18.54 -18.87 -2.22
C ALA A 20 18.15 -17.39 -1.99
N PRO A 21 17.81 -17.00 -0.76
CA PRO A 21 17.57 -15.59 -0.45
C PRO A 21 18.84 -14.78 -0.74
N ALA A 22 18.68 -13.66 -1.43
CA ALA A 22 19.72 -12.66 -1.65
C ALA A 22 19.31 -11.40 -0.88
N PRO A 23 19.48 -11.37 0.46
CA PRO A 23 19.08 -10.23 1.26
C PRO A 23 19.88 -8.99 0.84
N VAL A 24 19.18 -7.85 0.79
CA VAL A 24 19.76 -6.54 0.53
C VAL A 24 19.70 -5.71 1.80
N ASP A 25 20.64 -4.78 1.95
CA ASP A 25 20.58 -3.79 3.01
C ASP A 25 19.48 -2.77 2.70
N LEU A 26 18.48 -2.74 3.56
CA LEU A 26 17.33 -1.85 3.59
C LEU A 26 17.54 -0.71 4.61
N SER A 27 18.67 -0.68 5.32
CA SER A 27 18.92 0.30 6.36
C SER A 27 18.87 1.73 5.81
N GLY A 28 18.37 2.66 6.63
CA GLY A 28 18.33 4.08 6.32
C GLY A 28 16.95 4.69 6.35
N ILE A 29 16.87 5.94 5.88
CA ILE A 29 15.65 6.74 5.89
C ILE A 29 14.95 6.63 4.55
N TRP A 30 13.73 6.10 4.58
CA TRP A 30 12.86 5.98 3.44
C TRP A 30 11.79 7.06 3.52
N SER A 31 11.69 7.87 2.47
CA SER A 31 10.57 8.79 2.31
C SER A 31 9.54 8.17 1.38
N ARG A 32 8.28 8.47 1.66
CA ARG A 32 7.19 8.18 0.74
C ARG A 32 7.18 9.29 -0.29
N ILE A 33 7.03 8.93 -1.57
CA ILE A 33 6.49 9.89 -2.53
C ILE A 33 5.10 10.23 -1.98
N SER A 34 4.84 11.51 -1.72
CA SER A 34 3.53 11.94 -1.23
C SER A 34 2.44 11.32 -2.11
N ALA A 35 1.40 10.73 -1.52
CA ALA A 35 0.26 10.22 -2.28
C ALA A 35 -0.55 11.34 -2.98
N GLY A 36 -0.06 12.58 -2.92
CA GLY A 36 -0.76 13.76 -3.40
C GLY A 36 -1.99 14.08 -2.55
N MET A 37 -2.64 15.18 -2.90
CA MET A 37 -3.99 15.49 -2.41
C MET A 37 -5.03 15.29 -3.53
N GLU A 38 -4.59 14.78 -4.68
CA GLU A 38 -5.44 14.62 -5.86
C GLU A 38 -6.38 13.42 -5.71
N LYS A 39 -7.63 13.61 -6.13
CA LYS A 39 -8.45 12.45 -6.50
C LYS A 39 -7.83 11.88 -7.76
N VAL A 40 -7.28 10.68 -7.67
CA VAL A 40 -6.81 9.96 -8.87
C VAL A 40 -8.03 9.67 -9.73
N GLN A 41 -8.06 10.23 -10.94
CA GLN A 41 -9.03 9.87 -11.96
C GLN A 41 -8.55 8.57 -12.60
N LEU A 42 -9.27 7.49 -12.33
CA LEU A 42 -9.04 6.20 -12.97
C LEU A 42 -10.06 6.02 -14.09
N ASP A 43 -9.64 5.39 -15.18
CA ASP A 43 -10.54 5.05 -16.30
C ASP A 43 -11.41 3.83 -15.92
N TYR A 44 -12.51 4.11 -15.21
CA TYR A 44 -13.44 3.08 -14.78
C TYR A 44 -14.30 2.55 -15.93
N THR A 45 -14.68 1.27 -15.84
CA THR A 45 -15.80 0.75 -16.65
C THR A 45 -17.10 1.41 -16.21
N GLY A 46 -18.11 1.48 -17.08
CA GLY A 46 -19.40 2.11 -16.75
C GLY A 46 -20.02 1.64 -15.41
N PRO A 47 -20.08 0.32 -15.12
CA PRO A 47 -20.55 -0.17 -13.83
C PRO A 47 -19.67 0.26 -12.65
N ALA A 48 -18.35 0.31 -12.81
CA ALA A 48 -17.44 0.74 -11.75
C ALA A 48 -17.58 2.24 -11.46
N GLN A 49 -17.78 3.07 -12.48
CA GLN A 49 -18.05 4.50 -12.31
C GLN A 49 -19.33 4.73 -11.49
N ALA A 50 -20.41 3.98 -11.78
CA ALA A 50 -21.65 4.10 -11.04
C ALA A 50 -21.48 3.77 -9.54
N VAL A 51 -20.66 2.78 -9.19
CA VAL A 51 -20.32 2.45 -7.79
C VAL A 51 -19.53 3.58 -7.14
N VAL A 52 -18.58 4.18 -7.86
CA VAL A 52 -17.78 5.31 -7.35
C VAL A 52 -18.64 6.56 -7.16
N ASP A 53 -19.61 6.81 -8.03
CA ASP A 53 -20.50 7.97 -7.95
C ASP A 53 -21.52 7.85 -6.81
N ASP A 54 -21.97 6.63 -6.49
CA ASP A 54 -22.89 6.34 -5.37
C ASP A 54 -22.17 6.32 -4.01
N TYR A 55 -20.85 6.09 -3.99
CA TYR A 55 -20.06 6.00 -2.77
C TYR A 55 -20.07 7.32 -1.98
N THR A 56 -20.47 7.24 -0.71
CA THR A 56 -20.33 8.31 0.28
C THR A 56 -19.29 7.96 1.34
N TYR A 57 -18.67 8.97 1.95
CA TYR A 57 -17.72 8.77 3.05
C TYR A 57 -18.35 8.05 4.27
N LEU A 58 -19.69 7.98 4.35
CA LEU A 58 -20.41 7.25 5.40
C LEU A 58 -20.45 5.73 5.18
N ASP A 59 -20.14 5.27 3.96
CA ASP A 59 -20.08 3.85 3.60
C ASP A 59 -18.79 3.19 4.13
N ASP A 60 -17.78 3.98 4.46
CA ASP A 60 -16.57 3.49 5.13
C ASP A 60 -16.79 3.44 6.65
N PRO A 61 -16.95 2.25 7.25
CA PRO A 61 -17.16 2.11 8.68
C PRO A 61 -15.94 2.58 9.50
N ALA A 62 -14.74 2.59 8.93
CA ALA A 62 -13.55 3.10 9.60
C ALA A 62 -13.65 4.61 9.84
N LEU A 63 -14.31 5.35 8.94
CA LEU A 63 -14.50 6.80 9.06
C LEU A 63 -15.47 7.20 10.18
N ARG A 64 -16.19 6.26 10.79
CA ARG A 64 -17.02 6.50 11.97
C ARG A 64 -16.21 6.72 13.23
N CYS A 65 -15.03 6.11 13.31
CA CYS A 65 -14.16 6.15 14.49
C CYS A 65 -12.85 6.89 14.22
N ILE A 66 -12.42 6.93 12.96
CA ILE A 66 -11.15 7.50 12.53
C ILE A 66 -11.47 8.68 11.63
N SER A 67 -11.09 9.90 12.04
CA SER A 67 -11.36 11.06 11.21
C SER A 67 -10.68 10.86 9.83
N PRO A 68 -11.34 11.24 8.71
CA PRO A 68 -10.73 11.16 7.39
C PRO A 68 -9.41 11.92 7.33
N GLY A 69 -9.30 13.01 8.10
CA GLY A 69 -8.08 13.77 8.29
C GLY A 69 -6.94 12.95 8.91
N LEU A 70 -7.21 12.10 9.91
CA LEU A 70 -6.17 11.27 10.55
C LEU A 70 -5.63 10.18 9.61
N VAL A 71 -6.51 9.51 8.85
CA VAL A 71 -6.09 8.54 7.83
C VAL A 71 -5.30 9.23 6.72
N ARG A 72 -5.74 10.41 6.26
CA ARG A 72 -5.06 11.19 5.21
C ARG A 72 -3.73 11.78 5.68
N ILE A 73 -3.63 12.21 6.94
CA ILE A 73 -2.38 12.64 7.57
C ILE A 73 -1.41 11.46 7.62
N SER A 74 -1.89 10.26 7.90
CA SER A 74 -1.08 9.04 7.77
C SER A 74 -0.68 8.69 6.33
N GLY A 75 -1.01 9.53 5.33
CA GLY A 75 -0.52 9.51 3.94
C GLY A 75 0.55 10.58 3.60
N TRP A 76 0.84 11.52 4.50
CA TRP A 76 1.87 12.56 4.33
C TRP A 76 3.28 11.98 4.26
N PRO A 77 4.30 12.59 3.64
CA PRO A 77 5.61 11.97 3.47
C PRO A 77 6.44 11.90 4.78
N TYR A 78 5.88 11.31 5.83
CA TYR A 78 6.57 10.98 7.07
C TYR A 78 7.65 9.95 6.76
N PRO A 79 8.92 10.29 7.04
CA PRO A 79 10.01 9.36 6.82
C PRO A 79 9.86 8.18 7.78
N LEU A 80 10.10 6.97 7.26
CA LEU A 80 10.35 5.80 8.07
C LEU A 80 11.84 5.52 8.09
N GLU A 81 12.36 5.02 9.20
CA GLU A 81 13.76 4.61 9.33
C GLU A 81 13.82 3.11 9.59
N ILE A 82 14.61 2.41 8.79
CA ILE A 82 14.86 0.98 8.94
C ILE A 82 16.25 0.81 9.56
N LEU A 83 16.30 0.05 10.65
CA LEU A 83 17.54 -0.46 11.24
C LEU A 83 17.58 -1.96 11.07
N GLN A 84 18.68 -2.46 10.52
CA GLN A 84 18.93 -3.90 10.42
C GLN A 84 20.15 -4.26 11.26
N ASP A 85 20.00 -5.32 12.04
CA ASP A 85 21.07 -5.98 12.77
C ASP A 85 21.02 -7.49 12.49
N GLU A 86 21.99 -8.26 13.00
CA GLU A 86 22.11 -9.72 12.82
C GLU A 86 20.97 -10.49 13.51
N GLY A 87 19.74 -10.38 12.98
CA GLY A 87 18.55 -11.10 13.46
C GLY A 87 17.37 -10.20 13.83
N GLN A 88 17.50 -8.87 13.69
CA GLN A 88 16.42 -7.94 13.98
C GLN A 88 16.27 -6.88 12.88
N VAL A 89 15.01 -6.58 12.55
CA VAL A 89 14.64 -5.41 11.77
C VAL A 89 13.76 -4.52 12.63
N THR A 90 14.19 -3.29 12.86
CA THR A 90 13.40 -2.27 13.58
C THR A 90 12.94 -1.20 12.59
N ILE A 91 11.64 -0.93 12.57
CA ILE A 91 11.04 0.11 11.73
C ILE A 91 10.53 1.22 12.64
N LEU A 92 11.10 2.41 12.49
CA LEU A 92 10.62 3.62 13.16
C LEU A 92 9.75 4.40 12.18
N TYR A 93 8.52 4.73 12.59
CA TYR A 93 7.58 5.52 11.80
C TYR A 93 7.13 6.74 12.61
N GLU A 94 7.57 7.93 12.20
CA GLU A 94 7.34 9.15 12.98
C GLU A 94 7.09 10.39 12.12
N SER A 95 6.24 11.30 12.62
CA SER A 95 5.90 12.57 11.96
C SER A 95 6.90 13.69 12.24
N PHE A 96 7.50 13.76 13.43
CA PHE A 96 8.21 14.96 13.90
C PHE A 96 9.70 14.78 14.19
N ARG A 97 10.26 13.58 14.02
CA ARG A 97 11.68 13.26 14.28
C ARG A 97 12.16 13.82 15.64
N GLU A 98 11.32 13.73 16.67
CA GLU A 98 11.65 14.25 18.00
C GLU A 98 12.70 13.37 18.70
N VAL A 99 12.87 12.13 18.24
CA VAL A 99 13.92 11.23 18.73
C VAL A 99 15.25 11.54 18.04
N ARG A 100 16.15 12.21 18.78
CA ARG A 100 17.56 12.35 18.39
C ARG A 100 18.35 11.12 18.82
N ARG A 101 19.02 10.48 17.88
CA ARG A 101 20.02 9.44 18.16
C ARG A 101 21.32 10.11 18.61
N ILE A 102 21.94 9.56 19.65
CA ILE A 102 23.26 9.97 20.17
C ILE A 102 24.25 8.87 19.80
#